data_AF-A0AB39ZSE2-F1
#
_entry.id   AF-A0AB39ZSE2-F1
#
_cell.length_a   1.000
_cell.length_b   1.000
_cell.length_c   1.000
_cell.angle_alpha   90.00
_cell.angle_beta   90.00
_cell.angle_gamma   90.00
#
_symmetry.space_group_name_H-M   'P 1'
#
loop_
_entity.id
_entity.type
_entity.pdbx_description
1 polymer ?
#
loop_
_entity_poly.entity_id
_entity_poly.type
_entity_poly.pdbx_seq_one_letter_code
_entity_poly.pdbx_strand_id
1 'polypeptide(L)'
;MDLFITKELVLTKETGLEDVAPLCLKLLTWLRGCQEEMHSEHRHLRLSQSVVESLLKAHLYLFECYDRFGEPLADRCDSSGFFAGCSSLEARRQCIRELCKSIVNTKRGEAHAPLLYLMHRTFAEIQPAWSVIRDLDWSELRRSEALSCSDFISPDLQQMRRLVKRIGRLSSLRDMETALQRAMELVGFPVWLHLFQESRHSDIHSDCHLLRNMICDTVTEGASPACSGFLHNVYLFVLPPANVLRFRAGLEHVRLASSLIAYLTGHWSRHLPYLDLDEMQLTAEAPAMAVAQLPLNEATYVTHLMLAPASPCRRQFAQQLRTLLSAQTFAQLLELLNKVAFVFS
;
A
#
# COMPACT_ATOMS: atom_id res chain seq x y z
N MET A 1 -2.19 -18.13 27.60
CA MET A 1 -0.92 -18.88 27.46
C MET A 1 0.29 -18.01 27.77
N ASP A 2 0.32 -16.76 27.31
CA ASP A 2 1.40 -15.81 27.61
C ASP A 2 1.74 -15.75 29.11
N LEU A 3 0.74 -15.52 29.98
CA LEU A 3 0.93 -15.50 31.45
C LEU A 3 1.48 -16.80 32.05
N PHE A 4 1.15 -17.96 31.47
CA PHE A 4 1.67 -19.26 31.90
C PHE A 4 3.14 -19.41 31.49
N ILE A 5 3.47 -19.02 30.25
CA ILE A 5 4.85 -19.04 29.73
C ILE A 5 5.77 -18.10 30.52
N THR A 6 5.30 -16.92 30.92
CA THR A 6 6.14 -15.98 31.70
C THR A 6 6.29 -16.35 33.17
N LYS A 7 5.36 -17.11 33.77
CA LYS A 7 5.33 -17.36 35.22
C LYS A 7 5.73 -18.78 35.61
N GLU A 8 5.48 -19.77 34.76
CA GLU A 8 5.55 -21.19 35.15
C GLU A 8 6.65 -21.97 34.40
N LEU A 9 7.23 -21.41 33.34
CA LEU A 9 8.33 -22.07 32.62
C LEU A 9 9.69 -21.67 33.19
N VAL A 10 10.11 -22.37 34.23
CA VAL A 10 11.47 -22.28 34.79
C VAL A 10 12.05 -23.69 34.89
N LEU A 11 13.22 -23.89 34.29
CA LEU A 11 14.01 -25.11 34.48
C LEU A 11 15.07 -24.84 35.54
N THR A 12 14.96 -25.51 36.68
CA THR A 12 15.95 -25.50 37.77
C THR A 12 16.61 -26.86 37.89
N LYS A 13 17.75 -26.97 38.57
CA LYS A 13 18.42 -28.28 38.76
C LYS A 13 17.56 -29.31 39.51
N GLU A 14 16.53 -28.86 40.22
CA GLU A 14 15.63 -29.69 41.03
C GLU A 14 14.39 -30.17 40.26
N THR A 15 14.10 -29.62 39.07
CA THR A 15 12.91 -29.99 38.30
C THR A 15 13.02 -31.44 37.80
N GLY A 16 12.03 -32.27 38.11
CA GLY A 16 11.96 -33.67 37.72
C GLY A 16 11.13 -33.89 36.43
N LEU A 17 11.22 -35.10 35.88
CA LEU A 17 10.46 -35.51 34.70
C LEU A 17 8.94 -35.42 34.93
N GLU A 18 8.48 -35.75 36.12
CA GLU A 18 7.06 -35.74 36.50
C GLU A 18 6.47 -34.32 36.54
N ASP A 19 7.29 -33.31 36.83
CA ASP A 19 6.87 -31.91 36.89
C ASP A 19 6.80 -31.28 35.48
N VAL A 20 7.69 -31.72 34.58
CA VAL A 20 7.90 -31.12 33.26
C VAL A 20 7.00 -31.74 32.20
N ALA A 21 6.75 -33.06 32.25
CA ALA A 21 5.89 -33.76 31.30
C ALA A 21 4.49 -33.13 31.10
N PRO A 22 3.73 -32.75 32.14
CA PRO A 22 2.43 -32.10 31.96
C PRO A 22 2.54 -30.68 31.35
N LEU A 23 3.61 -29.94 31.66
CA LEU A 23 3.87 -28.61 31.08
C LEU A 23 4.21 -28.75 29.58
N CYS A 24 5.06 -29.70 29.22
CA CYS A 24 5.40 -30.01 27.83
C CYS A 24 4.16 -30.44 27.05
N LEU A 25 3.31 -31.32 27.59
CA LEU A 25 2.06 -31.73 26.94
C LEU A 25 1.15 -30.54 26.63
N LYS A 26 0.98 -29.64 27.61
CA LYS A 26 0.18 -28.42 27.46
C LYS A 26 0.76 -27.48 26.39
N LEU A 27 2.09 -27.32 26.37
CA LEU A 27 2.78 -26.52 25.36
C LEU A 27 2.68 -27.13 23.97
N LEU A 28 2.88 -28.44 23.81
CA LEU A 28 2.77 -29.14 22.53
C LEU A 28 1.35 -29.05 21.97
N THR A 29 0.34 -29.21 22.81
CA THR A 29 -1.08 -29.04 22.41
C THR A 29 -1.35 -27.62 21.91
N TRP A 30 -0.85 -26.60 22.64
CA TRP A 30 -1.01 -25.20 22.24
C TRP A 30 -0.24 -24.85 20.97
N LEU A 31 1.02 -25.29 20.86
CA LEU A 31 1.87 -25.07 19.69
C LEU A 31 1.24 -25.71 18.45
N ARG A 32 0.65 -26.89 18.58
CA ARG A 32 -0.08 -27.54 17.50
C ARG A 32 -1.27 -26.70 17.04
N GLY A 33 -2.08 -26.20 17.97
CA GLY A 33 -3.19 -25.30 17.64
C GLY A 33 -2.70 -24.03 16.93
N CYS A 34 -1.61 -23.42 17.40
CA CYS A 34 -1.02 -22.26 16.73
C CYS A 34 -0.45 -22.60 15.35
N GLN A 35 0.16 -23.77 15.17
CA GLN A 35 0.66 -24.23 13.87
C GLN A 35 -0.49 -24.49 12.90
N GLU A 36 -1.57 -25.12 13.35
CA GLU A 36 -2.78 -25.36 12.56
C GLU A 36 -3.47 -24.05 12.18
N GLU A 37 -3.57 -23.08 13.10
CA GLU A 37 -4.05 -21.71 12.81
C GLU A 37 -3.12 -20.98 11.82
N MET A 38 -1.80 -21.02 12.03
CA MET A 38 -0.84 -20.42 11.11
C MET A 38 -0.85 -21.07 9.73
N HIS A 39 -1.20 -22.37 9.63
CA HIS A 39 -1.30 -23.08 8.36
C HIS A 39 -2.63 -22.84 7.65
N SER A 40 -3.74 -22.79 8.39
CA SER A 40 -5.10 -22.61 7.86
C SER A 40 -5.45 -21.14 7.57
N GLU A 41 -5.01 -20.21 8.41
CA GLU A 41 -5.27 -18.78 8.30
C GLU A 41 -4.03 -17.95 7.95
N HIS A 42 -3.01 -18.61 7.37
CA HIS A 42 -1.69 -18.05 7.00
C HIS A 42 -1.70 -16.56 6.63
N ARG A 43 -2.60 -16.06 5.77
CA ARG A 43 -2.59 -14.64 5.32
C ARG A 43 -3.53 -13.70 6.07
N HIS A 44 -4.44 -14.24 6.88
CA HIS A 44 -5.44 -13.46 7.61
C HIS A 44 -5.12 -13.36 9.10
N LEU A 45 -4.38 -14.33 9.63
CA LEU A 45 -3.92 -14.38 11.01
C LEU A 45 -2.90 -13.27 11.26
N ARG A 46 -3.21 -12.37 12.20
CA ARG A 46 -2.28 -11.34 12.66
C ARG A 46 -1.76 -11.73 14.04
N LEU A 47 -0.50 -12.15 14.09
CA LEU A 47 0.16 -12.45 15.35
C LEU A 47 0.53 -11.14 16.09
N SER A 48 0.22 -11.08 17.38
CA SER A 48 0.73 -10.03 18.27
C SER A 48 2.20 -10.32 18.62
N GLN A 49 2.91 -9.28 19.05
CA GLN A 49 4.29 -9.43 19.53
C GLN A 49 4.38 -10.43 20.70
N SER A 50 3.42 -10.38 21.64
CA SER A 50 3.41 -11.27 22.81
C SER A 50 3.27 -12.74 22.43
N VAL A 51 2.40 -13.04 21.46
CA VAL A 51 2.20 -14.40 20.95
C VAL A 51 3.47 -14.91 20.27
N VAL A 52 4.14 -14.08 19.46
CA VAL A 52 5.42 -14.44 18.84
C VAL A 52 6.48 -14.74 19.91
N GLU A 53 6.64 -13.89 20.91
CA GLU A 53 7.59 -14.13 22.01
C GLU A 53 7.27 -15.44 22.76
N SER A 54 5.99 -15.70 23.01
CA SER A 54 5.52 -16.93 23.65
C SER A 54 5.78 -18.17 22.80
N LEU A 55 5.60 -18.10 21.48
CA LEU A 55 5.95 -19.19 20.56
C LEU A 55 7.45 -19.51 20.63
N LEU A 56 8.32 -18.51 20.57
CA LEU A 56 9.76 -18.74 20.62
C LEU A 56 10.19 -19.31 21.98
N LYS A 57 9.69 -18.75 23.09
CA LYS A 57 9.99 -19.22 24.45
C LYS A 57 9.51 -20.66 24.68
N ALA A 58 8.34 -21.02 24.16
CA ALA A 58 7.82 -22.39 24.24
C ALA A 58 8.73 -23.38 23.48
N HIS A 59 9.18 -23.05 22.28
CA HIS A 59 10.12 -23.91 21.53
C HIS A 59 11.47 -24.04 22.25
N LEU A 60 12.01 -22.95 22.79
CA LEU A 60 13.25 -23.00 23.57
C LEU A 60 13.10 -23.92 24.79
N TYR A 61 12.01 -23.75 25.56
CA TYR A 61 11.75 -24.58 26.73
C TYR A 61 11.63 -26.07 26.37
N LEU A 62 10.90 -26.41 25.31
CA LEU A 62 10.77 -27.79 24.83
C LEU A 62 12.11 -28.40 24.42
N PHE A 63 12.98 -27.64 23.75
CA PHE A 63 14.32 -28.12 23.38
C PHE A 63 15.18 -28.39 24.61
N GLU A 64 15.18 -27.49 25.61
CA GLU A 64 15.93 -27.68 26.86
C GLU A 64 15.40 -28.88 27.67
N CYS A 65 14.08 -29.06 27.73
CA CYS A 65 13.48 -30.23 28.38
C CYS A 65 13.89 -31.53 27.69
N TYR A 66 13.89 -31.57 26.36
CA TYR A 66 14.29 -32.77 25.62
C TYR A 66 15.79 -33.03 25.69
N ASP A 67 16.65 -32.00 25.72
CA ASP A 67 18.09 -32.17 25.97
C ASP A 67 18.36 -32.79 27.36
N ARG A 68 17.54 -32.44 28.35
CA ARG A 68 17.70 -32.93 29.71
C ARG A 68 17.12 -34.31 29.95
N PHE A 69 15.96 -34.61 29.36
CA PHE A 69 15.18 -35.81 29.70
C PHE A 69 15.03 -36.81 28.55
N GLY A 70 15.33 -36.41 27.30
CA GLY A 70 15.38 -37.29 26.13
C GLY A 70 14.08 -38.05 25.84
N GLU A 71 14.24 -39.26 25.30
CA GLU A 71 13.15 -40.20 24.97
C GLU A 71 12.15 -40.44 26.12
N PRO A 72 12.56 -40.61 27.39
CA PRO A 72 11.64 -40.71 28.52
C PRO A 72 10.59 -39.59 28.63
N LEU A 73 10.91 -38.37 28.17
CA LEU A 73 9.95 -37.27 28.10
C LEU A 73 9.04 -37.41 26.89
N ALA A 74 9.60 -37.76 25.72
CA ALA A 74 8.85 -37.92 24.48
C ALA A 74 7.79 -39.02 24.61
N ASP A 75 8.12 -40.16 25.21
CA ASP A 75 7.19 -41.27 25.46
C ASP A 75 5.94 -40.86 26.26
N ARG A 76 6.04 -39.80 27.06
CA ARG A 76 4.98 -39.35 27.97
C ARG A 76 4.09 -38.27 27.40
N CYS A 77 4.58 -37.45 26.47
CA CYS A 77 3.84 -36.27 26.00
C CYS A 77 3.86 -36.03 24.49
N ASP A 78 4.68 -36.73 23.71
CA ASP A 78 4.89 -36.46 22.28
C ASP A 78 4.02 -37.29 21.34
N SER A 79 2.70 -37.19 21.54
CA SER A 79 1.71 -37.86 20.68
C SER A 79 1.75 -37.41 19.20
N SER A 80 2.43 -36.30 18.89
CA SER A 80 2.50 -35.68 17.57
C SER A 80 3.87 -35.77 16.89
N GLY A 81 4.87 -36.36 17.54
CA GLY A 81 6.22 -36.53 16.98
C GLY A 81 7.05 -35.25 16.85
N PHE A 82 6.81 -34.25 17.68
CA PHE A 82 7.57 -32.99 17.72
C PHE A 82 9.04 -33.23 18.08
N PHE A 83 9.33 -34.03 19.11
CA PHE A 83 10.70 -34.29 19.56
C PHE A 83 11.44 -35.23 18.61
N ALA A 84 10.75 -36.19 18.01
CA ALA A 84 11.32 -37.02 16.93
C ALA A 84 11.83 -36.15 15.77
N GLY A 85 11.06 -35.12 15.40
CA GLY A 85 11.43 -34.12 14.40
C GLY A 85 12.46 -33.09 14.83
N CYS A 86 12.89 -33.10 16.11
CA CYS A 86 13.82 -32.13 16.71
C CYS A 86 14.97 -32.81 17.47
N SER A 87 15.24 -34.09 17.18
CA SER A 87 16.18 -34.92 17.93
C SER A 87 17.65 -34.56 17.70
N SER A 88 17.99 -34.03 16.52
CA SER A 88 19.35 -33.58 16.17
C SER A 88 19.46 -32.06 16.07
N LEU A 89 20.69 -31.53 16.16
CA LEU A 89 20.96 -30.10 16.01
C LEU A 89 20.44 -29.55 14.68
N GLU A 90 20.66 -30.26 13.58
CA GLU A 90 20.16 -29.85 12.25
C GLU A 90 18.63 -29.93 12.15
N ALA A 91 18.01 -30.94 12.77
CA ALA A 91 16.56 -31.04 12.83
C ALA A 91 15.94 -29.87 13.61
N ARG A 92 16.55 -29.47 14.73
CA ARG A 92 16.17 -28.26 15.48
C ARG A 92 16.36 -26.98 14.67
N ARG A 93 17.48 -26.85 13.95
CA ARG A 93 17.71 -25.73 13.03
C ARG A 93 16.60 -25.65 11.99
N GLN A 94 16.22 -26.79 11.40
CA GLN A 94 15.14 -26.83 10.43
C GLN A 94 13.78 -26.47 11.04
N CYS A 95 13.47 -26.97 12.25
CA CYS A 95 12.27 -26.58 12.99
C CYS A 95 12.21 -25.06 13.22
N ILE A 96 13.31 -24.44 13.65
CA ILE A 96 13.41 -22.99 13.85
C ILE A 96 13.24 -22.23 12.53
N ARG A 97 13.82 -22.71 11.42
CA ARG A 97 13.62 -22.10 10.09
C ARG A 97 12.16 -22.12 9.68
N GLU A 98 11.47 -23.25 9.84
CA GLU A 98 10.04 -23.37 9.51
C GLU A 98 9.15 -22.54 10.42
N LEU A 99 9.49 -22.42 11.71
CA LEU A 99 8.82 -21.52 12.65
C LEU A 99 8.96 -20.06 12.21
N CYS A 100 10.18 -19.61 11.93
CA CYS A 100 10.44 -18.25 11.45
C CYS A 100 9.71 -17.97 10.13
N LYS A 101 9.73 -18.93 9.20
CA LYS A 101 8.99 -18.85 7.94
C LYS A 101 7.48 -18.73 8.16
N SER A 102 6.91 -19.56 9.04
CA SER A 102 5.47 -19.54 9.36
C SER A 102 5.05 -18.21 9.97
N ILE A 103 5.84 -17.66 10.90
CA ILE A 103 5.58 -16.35 11.53
C ILE A 103 5.67 -15.22 10.51
N VAL A 104 6.73 -15.19 9.69
CA VAL A 104 6.94 -14.15 8.67
C VAL A 104 5.85 -14.17 7.60
N ASN A 105 5.32 -15.36 7.29
CA ASN A 105 4.23 -15.52 6.33
C ASN A 105 2.86 -15.12 6.90
N THR A 106 2.73 -14.79 8.20
CA THR A 106 1.46 -14.27 8.76
C THR A 106 1.14 -12.84 8.32
N LYS A 107 -0.09 -12.34 8.57
CA LYS A 107 -0.48 -10.97 8.22
C LYS A 107 0.39 -9.94 8.95
N ARG A 108 1.19 -9.19 8.19
CA ARG A 108 2.24 -8.28 8.70
C ARG A 108 3.33 -8.99 9.49
N GLY A 109 3.57 -10.27 9.20
CA GLY A 109 4.57 -11.11 9.87
C GLY A 109 6.00 -10.59 9.73
N GLU A 110 6.29 -9.86 8.64
CA GLU A 110 7.58 -9.21 8.40
C GLU A 110 7.96 -8.18 9.46
N ALA A 111 6.97 -7.56 10.11
CA ALA A 111 7.19 -6.60 11.19
C ALA A 111 7.81 -7.27 12.44
N HIS A 112 7.73 -8.60 12.55
CA HIS A 112 8.34 -9.36 13.65
C HIS A 112 9.79 -9.75 13.38
N ALA A 113 10.34 -9.52 12.18
CA ALA A 113 11.73 -9.86 11.86
C ALA A 113 12.76 -9.21 12.82
N PRO A 114 12.62 -7.93 13.25
CA PRO A 114 13.49 -7.35 14.27
C PRO A 114 13.41 -8.07 15.61
N LEU A 115 12.22 -8.53 16.02
CA LEU A 115 12.04 -9.30 17.25
C LEU A 115 12.69 -10.68 17.14
N LEU A 116 12.46 -11.40 16.03
CA LEU A 116 13.11 -12.70 15.76
C LEU A 116 14.63 -12.56 15.81
N TYR A 117 15.16 -11.51 15.18
CA TYR A 117 16.58 -11.20 15.20
C TYR A 117 17.09 -10.75 16.58
N LEU A 118 16.30 -10.04 17.38
CA LEU A 118 16.75 -9.67 18.73
C LEU A 118 16.83 -10.90 19.65
N MET A 119 15.80 -11.75 19.61
CA MET A 119 15.69 -12.90 20.50
C MET A 119 16.66 -14.04 20.16
N HIS A 120 17.02 -14.22 18.88
CA HIS A 120 17.93 -15.30 18.50
C HIS A 120 19.28 -15.21 19.21
N ARG A 121 19.77 -14.00 19.52
CA ARG A 121 21.07 -13.82 20.18
C ARG A 121 21.02 -14.37 21.60
N THR A 122 20.02 -13.97 22.38
CA THR A 122 19.82 -14.48 23.75
C THR A 122 19.54 -15.98 23.75
N PHE A 123 18.82 -16.49 22.76
CA PHE A 123 18.47 -17.90 22.70
C PHE A 123 19.63 -18.78 22.22
N ALA A 124 20.50 -18.27 21.34
CA ALA A 124 21.68 -18.96 20.86
C ALA A 124 22.75 -19.18 21.96
N GLU A 125 22.75 -18.33 23.00
CA GLU A 125 23.60 -18.53 24.19
C GLU A 125 23.14 -19.72 25.04
N ILE A 126 21.85 -20.06 24.99
CA ILE A 126 21.26 -21.19 25.73
C ILE A 126 21.28 -22.44 24.87
N GLN A 127 20.75 -22.35 23.64
CA GLN A 127 20.61 -23.47 22.72
C GLN A 127 21.16 -23.08 21.32
N PRO A 128 22.22 -23.76 20.82
CA PRO A 128 22.98 -23.28 19.67
C PRO A 128 22.25 -23.35 18.32
N ALA A 129 21.14 -24.09 18.20
CA ALA A 129 20.37 -24.15 16.95
C ALA A 129 19.72 -22.80 16.61
N TRP A 130 19.45 -21.93 17.59
CA TRP A 130 18.88 -20.60 17.37
C TRP A 130 19.79 -19.63 16.60
N SER A 131 21.09 -19.91 16.53
CA SER A 131 22.03 -19.15 15.69
C SER A 131 21.65 -19.15 14.20
N VAL A 132 20.87 -20.15 13.76
CA VAL A 132 20.41 -20.28 12.37
C VAL A 132 19.62 -19.07 11.87
N ILE A 133 18.99 -18.32 12.78
CA ILE A 133 18.20 -17.12 12.43
C ILE A 133 19.08 -16.01 11.82
N ARG A 134 20.37 -15.95 12.20
CA ARG A 134 21.33 -15.01 11.61
C ARG A 134 21.61 -15.32 10.14
N ASP A 135 21.63 -16.60 9.80
CA ASP A 135 22.01 -17.11 8.49
C ASP A 135 20.78 -17.31 7.58
N LEU A 136 19.59 -16.92 8.05
CA LEU A 136 18.37 -16.89 7.24
C LEU A 136 18.49 -15.81 6.16
N ASP A 137 18.32 -16.21 4.90
CA ASP A 137 18.06 -15.24 3.84
C ASP A 137 16.63 -14.72 4.02
N TRP A 138 16.52 -13.61 4.74
CA TRP A 138 15.25 -12.91 4.95
C TRP A 138 14.60 -12.46 3.65
N SER A 139 15.37 -12.30 2.57
CA SER A 139 14.82 -12.00 1.24
C SER A 139 14.20 -13.25 0.62
N GLU A 140 14.76 -14.44 0.83
CA GLU A 140 14.19 -15.72 0.36
C GLU A 140 13.01 -16.20 1.20
N LEU A 141 13.02 -15.99 2.52
CA LEU A 141 11.85 -16.20 3.38
C LEU A 141 10.67 -15.33 2.94
N ARG A 142 10.97 -14.10 2.51
CA ARG A 142 10.01 -13.18 1.88
C ARG A 142 9.68 -13.52 0.41
N ARG A 143 10.38 -14.46 -0.23
CA ARG A 143 10.11 -14.96 -1.60
C ARG A 143 9.19 -16.16 -1.65
N SER A 144 8.82 -16.75 -0.50
CA SER A 144 7.73 -17.73 -0.37
C SER A 144 6.35 -17.06 -0.55
N GLU A 145 6.20 -16.27 -1.61
CA GLU A 145 5.09 -16.31 -2.55
C GLU A 145 5.24 -15.15 -3.54
N ALA A 146 5.09 -15.50 -4.82
CA ALA A 146 4.62 -14.59 -5.84
C ALA A 146 3.53 -13.69 -5.25
N LEU A 147 3.73 -12.37 -5.35
CA LEU A 147 2.69 -11.33 -5.30
C LEU A 147 1.43 -11.80 -4.55
N SER A 148 1.43 -11.73 -3.22
CA SER A 148 0.30 -12.15 -2.40
C SER A 148 -1.01 -11.55 -2.93
N CYS A 149 -1.78 -12.38 -3.62
CA CYS A 149 -3.15 -12.13 -3.99
C CYS A 149 -3.96 -12.43 -2.74
N SER A 150 -4.13 -11.44 -1.87
CA SER A 150 -5.14 -11.50 -0.82
C SER A 150 -5.80 -10.13 -0.66
N ASP A 151 -7.09 -10.17 -0.93
CA ASP A 151 -8.16 -9.19 -0.74
C ASP A 151 -8.24 -8.05 -1.75
N PHE A 152 -8.87 -8.31 -2.91
CA PHE A 152 -9.48 -7.32 -3.81
C PHE A 152 -8.68 -6.01 -3.99
N ILE A 153 -7.35 -6.09 -4.08
CA ILE A 153 -6.53 -4.93 -4.40
C ILE A 153 -6.85 -4.61 -5.85
N SER A 154 -7.50 -3.48 -6.10
CA SER A 154 -7.81 -3.06 -7.47
C SER A 154 -6.56 -3.22 -8.34
N PRO A 155 -6.68 -3.71 -9.57
CA PRO A 155 -5.53 -3.81 -10.49
C PRO A 155 -4.80 -2.46 -10.58
N ASP A 156 -5.56 -1.37 -10.47
CA ASP A 156 -5.08 0.00 -10.42
C ASP A 156 -4.18 0.29 -9.21
N LEU A 157 -4.52 -0.18 -8.01
CA LEU A 157 -3.71 -0.01 -6.80
C LEU A 157 -2.40 -0.81 -6.88
N GLN A 158 -2.44 -2.02 -7.46
CA GLN A 158 -1.20 -2.78 -7.71
C GLN A 158 -0.32 -2.09 -8.74
N GLN A 159 -0.91 -1.61 -9.83
CA GLN A 159 -0.21 -0.86 -10.86
C GLN A 159 0.41 0.41 -10.28
N MET A 160 -0.34 1.14 -9.43
CA MET A 160 0.15 2.34 -8.74
C MET A 160 1.38 2.01 -7.90
N ARG A 161 1.31 1.00 -7.02
CA ARG A 161 2.43 0.62 -6.15
C ARG A 161 3.68 0.22 -6.94
N ARG A 162 3.50 -0.50 -8.06
CA ARG A 162 4.60 -0.87 -8.96
C ARG A 162 5.20 0.35 -9.64
N LEU A 163 4.36 1.27 -10.11
CA LEU A 163 4.79 2.50 -10.77
C LEU A 163 5.61 3.39 -9.83
N VAL A 164 5.08 3.64 -8.62
CA VAL A 164 5.75 4.44 -7.58
C VAL A 164 7.12 3.85 -7.25
N LYS A 165 7.19 2.55 -6.98
CA LYS A 165 8.47 1.88 -6.69
C LYS A 165 9.45 1.94 -7.87
N ARG A 166 8.97 1.89 -9.12
CA ARG A 166 9.84 1.97 -10.30
C ARG A 166 10.42 3.38 -10.48
N ILE A 167 9.59 4.41 -10.36
CA ILE A 167 10.02 5.80 -10.49
C ILE A 167 10.93 6.17 -9.31
N GLY A 168 10.55 5.83 -8.07
CA GLY A 168 11.32 6.15 -6.87
C GLY A 168 12.70 5.47 -6.77
N ARG A 169 12.97 4.43 -7.58
CA ARG A 169 14.29 3.78 -7.66
C ARG A 169 15.25 4.44 -8.64
N LEU A 170 14.79 5.42 -9.41
CA LEU A 170 15.66 6.13 -10.36
C LEU A 170 16.67 6.99 -9.58
N SER A 171 17.89 7.09 -10.12
CA SER A 171 19.02 7.70 -9.41
C SER A 171 19.01 9.23 -9.43
N SER A 172 18.24 9.87 -10.31
CA SER A 172 18.18 11.33 -10.43
C SER A 172 16.75 11.86 -10.46
N LEU A 173 16.55 13.06 -9.91
CA LEU A 173 15.26 13.76 -9.94
C LEU A 173 14.78 13.99 -11.37
N ARG A 174 15.69 14.32 -12.29
CA ARG A 174 15.39 14.51 -13.71
C ARG A 174 14.86 13.24 -14.39
N ASP A 175 15.42 12.08 -14.04
CA ASP A 175 14.92 10.80 -14.55
C ASP A 175 13.54 10.49 -13.98
N MET A 176 13.31 10.81 -12.70
CA MET A 176 11.99 10.69 -12.07
C MET A 176 10.95 11.58 -12.77
N GLU A 177 11.26 12.85 -13.01
CA GLU A 177 10.39 13.80 -13.72
C GLU A 177 10.05 13.31 -15.13
N THR A 178 11.08 12.87 -15.88
CA THR A 178 10.89 12.38 -17.25
C THR A 178 10.02 11.12 -17.28
N ALA A 179 10.26 10.17 -16.36
CA ALA A 179 9.46 8.95 -16.27
C ALA A 179 8.03 9.26 -15.82
N LEU A 180 7.86 10.20 -14.89
CA LEU A 180 6.56 10.63 -14.39
C LEU A 180 5.72 11.32 -15.46
N GLN A 181 6.31 12.23 -16.23
CA GLN A 181 5.62 12.91 -17.34
C GLN A 181 5.10 11.90 -18.37
N ARG A 182 5.93 10.93 -18.78
CA ARG A 182 5.50 9.84 -19.67
C ARG A 182 4.39 9.00 -19.04
N ALA A 183 4.47 8.71 -17.75
CA ALA A 183 3.45 7.96 -17.06
C ALA A 183 2.12 8.74 -17.00
N MET A 184 2.15 10.05 -16.76
CA MET A 184 0.95 10.90 -16.70
C MET A 184 0.13 10.86 -17.99
N GLU A 185 0.80 10.71 -19.15
CA GLU A 185 0.15 10.55 -20.45
C GLU A 185 -0.46 9.16 -20.65
N LEU A 186 0.24 8.10 -20.23
CA LEU A 186 -0.10 6.73 -20.58
C LEU A 186 -0.95 5.99 -19.55
N VAL A 187 -0.90 6.42 -18.29
CA VAL A 187 -1.52 5.70 -17.18
C VAL A 187 -2.87 6.33 -16.85
N GLY A 188 -3.92 5.49 -16.86
CA GLY A 188 -5.28 5.91 -16.55
C GLY A 188 -5.43 6.49 -15.14
N PHE A 189 -6.39 7.41 -14.99
CA PHE A 189 -6.63 8.12 -13.74
C PHE A 189 -6.98 7.26 -12.50
N PRO A 190 -7.61 6.07 -12.58
CA PRO A 190 -7.81 5.22 -11.40
C PRO A 190 -6.52 4.92 -10.62
N VAL A 191 -5.41 4.74 -11.32
CA VAL A 191 -4.09 4.47 -10.73
C VAL A 191 -3.61 5.69 -9.94
N TRP A 192 -3.74 6.88 -10.53
CA TRP A 192 -3.39 8.14 -9.89
C TRP A 192 -4.29 8.45 -8.69
N LEU A 193 -5.57 8.12 -8.78
CA LEU A 193 -6.51 8.28 -7.67
C LEU A 193 -6.06 7.47 -6.44
N HIS A 194 -5.63 6.21 -6.64
CA HIS A 194 -5.02 5.42 -5.57
C HIS A 194 -3.74 6.06 -5.01
N LEU A 195 -2.92 6.65 -5.89
CA LEU A 195 -1.73 7.39 -5.46
C LEU A 195 -2.12 8.52 -4.52
N PHE A 196 -3.15 9.32 -4.78
CA PHE A 196 -3.63 10.39 -3.88
C PHE A 196 -4.28 9.89 -2.58
N GLN A 197 -4.81 8.67 -2.58
CA GLN A 197 -5.48 8.05 -1.43
C GLN A 197 -4.55 7.18 -0.56
N GLU A 198 -3.29 6.97 -0.97
CA GLU A 198 -2.35 6.12 -0.21
C GLU A 198 -2.19 6.59 1.24
N SER A 199 -2.36 5.64 2.16
CA SER A 199 -2.31 5.85 3.61
C SER A 199 -0.94 6.32 4.09
N ARG A 200 -0.92 7.15 5.13
CA ARG A 200 0.30 7.60 5.82
C ARG A 200 1.09 6.47 6.47
N HIS A 201 0.43 5.35 6.76
CA HIS A 201 1.05 4.15 7.34
C HIS A 201 1.60 3.18 6.30
N SER A 202 1.54 3.53 5.01
CA SER A 202 2.09 2.70 3.93
C SER A 202 3.59 2.89 3.80
N ASP A 203 4.32 1.81 3.56
CA ASP A 203 5.78 1.83 3.39
C ASP A 203 6.23 2.65 2.16
N ILE A 204 5.33 2.89 1.20
CA ILE A 204 5.58 3.73 0.02
C ILE A 204 5.02 5.15 0.16
N HIS A 205 4.55 5.54 1.35
CA HIS A 205 3.86 6.81 1.53
C HIS A 205 4.75 8.00 1.16
N SER A 206 6.03 7.98 1.53
CA SER A 206 7.00 9.03 1.19
C SER A 206 7.15 9.18 -0.32
N ASP A 207 7.28 8.06 -1.04
CA ASP A 207 7.46 8.04 -2.49
C ASP A 207 6.18 8.51 -3.20
N CYS A 208 5.02 8.03 -2.73
CA CYS A 208 3.72 8.52 -3.19
C CYS A 208 3.59 10.04 -2.96
N HIS A 209 3.98 10.53 -1.79
CA HIS A 209 3.91 11.95 -1.45
C HIS A 209 4.78 12.81 -2.36
N LEU A 210 6.02 12.36 -2.65
CA LEU A 210 6.90 13.02 -3.60
C LEU A 210 6.26 13.09 -5.00
N LEU A 211 5.81 11.94 -5.53
CA LEU A 211 5.23 11.89 -6.87
C LEU A 211 3.90 12.67 -6.97
N ARG A 212 3.07 12.66 -5.93
CA ARG A 212 1.87 13.52 -5.85
C ARG A 212 2.25 14.99 -6.05
N ASN A 213 3.30 15.45 -5.38
CA ASN A 213 3.71 16.83 -5.46
C ASN A 213 4.23 17.16 -6.86
N MET A 214 5.11 16.32 -7.41
CA MET A 214 5.61 16.49 -8.78
C MET A 214 4.49 16.54 -9.83
N ILE A 215 3.47 15.66 -9.72
CA ILE A 215 2.29 15.69 -10.58
C ILE A 215 1.55 17.02 -10.40
N CYS A 216 1.22 17.42 -9.17
CA CYS A 216 0.46 18.64 -8.90
C CYS A 216 1.21 19.89 -9.40
N ASP A 217 2.52 19.94 -9.19
CA ASP A 217 3.36 21.06 -9.59
C ASP A 217 3.42 21.13 -11.13
N THR A 218 3.64 20.00 -11.82
CA THR A 218 3.60 19.90 -13.28
C THR A 218 2.25 20.36 -13.86
N VAL A 219 1.13 19.90 -13.27
CA VAL A 219 -0.23 20.27 -13.71
C VAL A 219 -0.50 21.75 -13.45
N THR A 220 -0.04 22.30 -12.34
CA THR A 220 -0.21 23.72 -11.99
C THR A 220 0.54 24.63 -12.94
N GLU A 221 1.77 24.26 -13.32
CA GLU A 221 2.56 25.01 -14.30
C GLU A 221 1.94 24.95 -15.71
N GLY A 222 1.35 23.82 -16.10
CA GLY A 222 0.60 23.68 -17.34
C GLY A 222 1.43 23.83 -18.63
N ALA A 223 2.76 23.79 -18.52
CA ALA A 223 3.69 23.98 -19.64
C ALA A 223 4.11 22.67 -20.34
N SER A 224 3.81 21.51 -19.74
CA SER A 224 4.19 20.20 -20.28
C SER A 224 3.03 19.55 -21.05
N PRO A 225 3.28 18.84 -22.17
CA PRO A 225 2.25 18.03 -22.85
C PRO A 225 1.69 16.93 -21.94
N ALA A 226 2.45 16.50 -20.93
CA ALA A 226 1.97 15.55 -19.93
C ALA A 226 0.72 16.04 -19.18
N CYS A 227 0.52 17.36 -19.08
CA CYS A 227 -0.64 17.92 -18.41
C CYS A 227 -1.93 17.65 -19.18
N SER A 228 -1.94 17.81 -20.51
CA SER A 228 -3.13 17.51 -21.32
C SER A 228 -3.41 16.02 -21.36
N GLY A 229 -2.38 15.17 -21.45
CA GLY A 229 -2.54 13.72 -21.31
C GLY A 229 -3.13 13.30 -19.95
N PHE A 230 -2.66 13.90 -18.86
CA PHE A 230 -3.21 13.64 -17.52
C PHE A 230 -4.68 14.03 -17.41
N LEU A 231 -5.06 15.22 -17.92
CA LEU A 231 -6.45 15.68 -17.92
C LEU A 231 -7.33 14.85 -18.87
N HIS A 232 -6.81 14.39 -20.00
CA HIS A 232 -7.50 13.46 -20.89
C HIS A 232 -7.81 12.15 -20.16
N ASN A 233 -6.85 11.62 -19.40
CA ASN A 233 -7.06 10.44 -18.56
C ASN A 233 -8.09 10.68 -17.43
N VAL A 234 -8.16 11.90 -16.88
CA VAL A 234 -9.24 12.29 -15.96
C VAL A 234 -10.58 12.23 -16.69
N TYR A 235 -10.69 12.86 -17.85
CA TYR A 235 -11.90 12.89 -18.67
C TYR A 235 -12.41 11.47 -18.98
N LEU A 236 -11.55 10.60 -19.51
CA LEU A 236 -11.89 9.20 -19.80
C LEU A 236 -12.39 8.45 -18.56
N PHE A 237 -11.81 8.73 -17.39
CA PHE A 237 -12.23 8.11 -16.15
C PHE A 237 -13.62 8.56 -15.69
N VAL A 238 -13.97 9.83 -15.88
CA VAL A 238 -15.26 10.40 -15.43
C VAL A 238 -16.38 10.26 -16.45
N LEU A 239 -16.06 9.87 -17.69
CA LEU A 239 -17.05 9.63 -18.74
C LEU A 239 -18.12 8.59 -18.32
N PRO A 240 -17.78 7.47 -17.65
CA PRO A 240 -18.77 6.59 -17.02
C PRO A 240 -19.36 7.21 -15.74
N PRO A 241 -20.70 7.35 -15.61
CA PRO A 241 -21.33 7.98 -14.44
C PRO A 241 -20.95 7.34 -13.09
N ALA A 242 -20.69 6.02 -13.07
CA ALA A 242 -20.29 5.28 -11.87
C ALA A 242 -18.99 5.80 -11.23
N ASN A 243 -18.11 6.44 -12.01
CA ASN A 243 -16.82 6.95 -11.52
C ASN A 243 -16.89 8.40 -11.02
N VAL A 244 -17.98 9.13 -11.29
CA VAL A 244 -18.12 10.54 -10.88
C VAL A 244 -18.02 10.69 -9.35
N LEU A 245 -18.63 9.76 -8.59
CA LEU A 245 -18.53 9.76 -7.12
C LEU A 245 -17.08 9.54 -6.65
N ARG A 246 -16.36 8.60 -7.27
CA ARG A 246 -14.96 8.32 -6.96
C ARG A 246 -14.05 9.50 -7.29
N PHE A 247 -14.29 10.17 -8.41
CA PHE A 247 -13.59 11.41 -8.77
C PHE A 247 -13.83 12.51 -7.74
N ARG A 248 -15.09 12.75 -7.35
CA ARG A 248 -15.43 13.75 -6.31
C ARG A 248 -14.76 13.47 -4.98
N ALA A 249 -14.71 12.21 -4.55
CA ALA A 249 -13.97 11.81 -3.35
C ALA A 249 -12.46 12.10 -3.49
N GLY A 250 -11.88 11.91 -4.68
CA GLY A 250 -10.49 12.31 -4.97
C GLY A 250 -10.24 13.81 -4.81
N LEU A 251 -11.21 14.66 -5.17
CA LEU A 251 -11.13 16.12 -5.05
C LEU A 251 -11.14 16.63 -3.60
N GLU A 252 -11.40 15.77 -2.60
CA GLU A 252 -11.17 16.13 -1.19
C GLU A 252 -9.68 16.35 -0.90
N HIS A 253 -8.78 15.79 -1.72
CA HIS A 253 -7.35 16.07 -1.64
C HIS A 253 -7.04 17.47 -2.19
N VAL A 254 -6.85 18.44 -1.29
CA VAL A 254 -6.69 19.88 -1.60
C VAL A 254 -5.71 20.18 -2.73
N ARG A 255 -4.54 19.52 -2.77
CA ARG A 255 -3.53 19.72 -3.82
C ARG A 255 -3.97 19.21 -5.21
N LEU A 256 -4.72 18.11 -5.26
CA LEU A 256 -5.25 17.59 -6.53
C LEU A 256 -6.32 18.54 -7.07
N ALA A 257 -7.27 18.94 -6.21
CA ALA A 257 -8.29 19.91 -6.59
C ALA A 257 -7.66 21.24 -7.05
N SER A 258 -6.71 21.77 -6.28
CA SER A 258 -6.09 23.07 -6.59
C SER A 258 -5.28 23.04 -7.89
N SER A 259 -4.55 21.95 -8.18
CA SER A 259 -3.80 21.83 -9.43
C SER A 259 -4.71 21.70 -10.65
N LEU A 260 -5.77 20.89 -10.56
CA LEU A 260 -6.78 20.79 -11.63
C LEU A 260 -7.49 22.13 -11.88
N ILE A 261 -7.85 22.85 -10.80
CA ILE A 261 -8.44 24.18 -10.91
C ILE A 261 -7.47 25.15 -11.60
N ALA A 262 -6.19 25.16 -11.19
CA ALA A 262 -5.19 26.04 -11.78
C ALA A 262 -5.03 25.78 -13.28
N TYR A 263 -4.92 24.50 -13.66
CA TYR A 263 -4.83 24.09 -15.06
C TYR A 263 -6.06 24.55 -15.87
N LEU A 264 -7.27 24.23 -15.39
CA LEU A 264 -8.51 24.56 -16.10
C LEU A 264 -8.74 26.08 -16.15
N THR A 265 -8.43 26.81 -15.10
CA THR A 265 -8.56 28.28 -15.11
C THR A 265 -7.59 28.90 -16.11
N GLY A 266 -6.35 28.41 -16.16
CA GLY A 266 -5.36 28.81 -17.17
C GLY A 266 -5.78 28.40 -18.59
N HIS A 267 -6.41 27.24 -18.77
CA HIS A 267 -6.99 26.82 -20.05
C HIS A 267 -8.08 27.81 -20.49
N TRP A 268 -9.06 28.08 -19.64
CA TRP A 268 -10.14 29.01 -19.97
C TRP A 268 -9.68 30.43 -20.20
N SER A 269 -8.75 30.96 -19.40
CA SER A 269 -8.25 32.32 -19.63
C SER A 269 -7.56 32.48 -20.99
N ARG A 270 -6.92 31.43 -21.50
CA ARG A 270 -6.25 31.43 -22.81
C ARG A 270 -7.21 31.21 -23.97
N HIS A 271 -8.20 30.33 -23.83
CA HIS A 271 -8.97 29.82 -24.97
C HIS A 271 -10.33 30.47 -25.14
N LEU A 272 -10.97 30.88 -24.05
CA LEU A 272 -12.33 31.39 -24.07
C LEU A 272 -12.49 32.70 -24.87
N PRO A 273 -11.51 33.63 -24.91
CA PRO A 273 -11.57 34.78 -25.81
C PRO A 273 -11.63 34.45 -27.31
N TYR A 274 -11.20 33.24 -27.70
CA TYR A 274 -11.15 32.76 -29.08
C TYR A 274 -12.19 31.67 -29.35
N LEU A 275 -13.15 31.48 -28.46
CA LEU A 275 -14.17 30.43 -28.60
C LEU A 275 -15.36 30.96 -29.39
N ASP A 276 -15.69 30.29 -30.50
CA ASP A 276 -16.98 30.41 -31.14
C ASP A 276 -18.00 29.52 -30.39
N LEU A 277 -18.99 30.14 -29.76
CA LEU A 277 -20.01 29.45 -28.97
C LEU A 277 -21.06 28.74 -29.81
N ASP A 278 -21.22 29.11 -31.08
CA ASP A 278 -22.19 28.51 -32.00
C ASP A 278 -21.59 27.25 -32.64
N GLU A 279 -20.32 27.33 -33.07
CA GLU A 279 -19.61 26.19 -33.64
C GLU A 279 -18.96 25.28 -32.60
N MET A 280 -18.88 25.73 -31.34
CA MET A 280 -18.15 25.09 -30.23
C MET A 280 -16.69 24.76 -30.59
N GLN A 281 -16.06 25.67 -31.33
CA GLN A 281 -14.69 25.52 -31.83
C GLN A 281 -13.88 26.78 -31.59
N LEU A 282 -12.56 26.64 -31.54
CA LEU A 282 -11.66 27.78 -31.48
C LEU A 282 -11.59 28.45 -32.85
N THR A 283 -11.66 29.77 -32.87
CA THR A 283 -11.52 30.56 -34.10
C THR A 283 -10.09 30.46 -34.65
N ALA A 284 -9.93 30.75 -35.93
CA ALA A 284 -8.62 30.72 -36.60
C ALA A 284 -7.60 31.73 -36.03
N GLU A 285 -8.06 32.69 -35.23
CA GLU A 285 -7.24 33.71 -34.55
C GLU A 285 -6.62 33.21 -33.24
N ALA A 286 -6.98 31.99 -32.80
CA ALA A 286 -6.43 31.41 -31.59
C ALA A 286 -4.90 31.24 -31.70
N PRO A 287 -4.13 31.60 -30.65
CA PRO A 287 -2.67 31.53 -30.68
C PRO A 287 -2.20 30.08 -30.91
N ALA A 288 -1.24 29.91 -31.82
CA ALA A 288 -0.57 28.63 -32.03
C ALA A 288 0.20 28.24 -30.76
N MET A 289 -0.33 27.27 -30.02
CA MET A 289 0.29 26.82 -28.77
C MET A 289 1.39 25.80 -29.06
N ALA A 290 2.54 25.96 -28.40
CA ALA A 290 3.67 25.04 -28.51
C ALA A 290 3.45 23.67 -27.83
N VAL A 291 2.34 23.50 -27.10
CA VAL A 291 2.08 22.33 -26.24
C VAL A 291 0.75 21.69 -26.63
N ALA A 292 0.71 20.35 -26.61
CA ALA A 292 -0.51 19.57 -26.85
C ALA A 292 -1.65 20.04 -25.93
N GLN A 293 -2.78 20.41 -26.53
CA GLN A 293 -3.91 21.01 -25.82
C GLN A 293 -4.92 19.94 -25.39
N LEU A 294 -5.56 20.16 -24.23
CA LEU A 294 -6.75 19.41 -23.86
C LEU A 294 -7.91 19.83 -24.77
N PRO A 295 -8.59 18.89 -25.46
CA PRO A 295 -9.74 19.21 -26.30
C PRO A 295 -10.84 19.96 -25.54
N LEU A 296 -11.51 20.89 -26.22
CA LEU A 296 -12.50 21.79 -25.60
C LEU A 296 -13.64 21.03 -24.92
N ASN A 297 -14.16 19.98 -25.56
CA ASN A 297 -15.22 19.12 -25.01
C ASN A 297 -14.80 18.48 -23.69
N GLU A 298 -13.56 18.00 -23.59
CA GLU A 298 -13.01 17.37 -22.38
C GLU A 298 -12.84 18.40 -21.26
N ALA A 299 -12.25 19.56 -21.58
CA ALA A 299 -12.10 20.67 -20.66
C ALA A 299 -13.46 21.14 -20.11
N THR A 300 -14.46 21.26 -20.99
CA THR A 300 -15.82 21.65 -20.63
C THR A 300 -16.46 20.63 -19.69
N TYR A 301 -16.37 19.34 -20.01
CA TYR A 301 -16.97 18.28 -19.21
C TYR A 301 -16.36 18.19 -17.80
N VAL A 302 -15.02 18.19 -17.69
CA VAL A 302 -14.34 18.15 -16.39
C VAL A 302 -14.65 19.41 -15.59
N THR A 303 -14.68 20.58 -16.23
CA THR A 303 -15.07 21.85 -15.59
C THR A 303 -16.50 21.79 -15.03
N HIS A 304 -17.45 21.30 -15.83
CA HIS A 304 -18.83 21.10 -15.41
C HIS A 304 -18.92 20.20 -14.16
N LEU A 305 -18.21 19.06 -14.15
CA LEU A 305 -18.21 18.14 -13.02
C LEU A 305 -17.61 18.76 -11.75
N MET A 306 -16.54 19.54 -11.87
CA MET A 306 -15.89 20.21 -10.74
C MET A 306 -16.70 21.39 -10.18
N LEU A 307 -17.60 21.98 -10.98
CA LEU A 307 -18.55 23.03 -10.56
C LEU A 307 -19.92 22.51 -10.13
N ALA A 308 -20.18 21.20 -10.30
CA ALA A 308 -21.44 20.57 -9.92
C ALA A 308 -21.72 20.75 -8.40
N PRO A 309 -23.00 20.81 -7.96
CA PRO A 309 -23.35 21.09 -6.57
C PRO A 309 -22.69 20.20 -5.51
N ALA A 310 -22.45 18.93 -5.85
CA ALA A 310 -21.85 17.94 -4.96
C ALA A 310 -20.30 17.89 -5.03
N SER A 311 -19.66 18.77 -5.79
CA SER A 311 -18.19 18.83 -5.86
C SER A 311 -17.62 19.57 -4.64
N PRO A 312 -16.64 18.99 -3.92
CA PRO A 312 -16.05 19.62 -2.72
C PRO A 312 -15.26 20.88 -3.06
N CYS A 313 -14.71 21.00 -4.27
CA CYS A 313 -13.91 22.13 -4.71
C CYS A 313 -14.72 23.23 -5.42
N ARG A 314 -16.05 23.08 -5.54
CA ARG A 314 -16.94 23.98 -6.30
C ARG A 314 -16.75 25.45 -5.95
N ARG A 315 -16.76 25.78 -4.65
CA ARG A 315 -16.69 27.18 -4.19
C ARG A 315 -15.36 27.82 -4.54
N GLN A 316 -14.26 27.10 -4.28
CA GLN A 316 -12.91 27.55 -4.62
C GLN A 316 -12.79 27.77 -6.13
N PHE A 317 -13.25 26.81 -6.94
CA PHE A 317 -13.16 26.91 -8.39
C PHE A 317 -13.98 28.09 -8.94
N ALA A 318 -15.24 28.21 -8.50
CA ALA A 318 -16.10 29.30 -8.92
C ALA A 318 -15.54 30.68 -8.53
N GLN A 319 -14.93 30.79 -7.34
CA GLN A 319 -14.27 32.02 -6.91
C GLN A 319 -13.08 32.35 -7.82
N GLN A 320 -12.19 31.37 -8.07
CA GLN A 320 -11.01 31.59 -8.92
C GLN A 320 -11.39 32.01 -10.35
N LEU A 321 -12.37 31.35 -10.97
CA LEU A 321 -12.89 31.72 -12.28
C LEU A 321 -13.42 33.15 -12.31
N ARG A 322 -14.20 33.57 -11.30
CA ARG A 322 -14.74 34.94 -11.22
C ARG A 322 -13.66 36.00 -11.03
N THR A 323 -12.58 35.68 -10.32
CA THR A 323 -11.46 36.61 -10.13
C THR A 323 -10.57 36.72 -11.36
N LEU A 324 -10.39 35.62 -12.11
CA LEU A 324 -9.45 35.58 -13.23
C LEU A 324 -10.09 35.96 -14.58
N LEU A 325 -11.37 35.65 -14.78
CA LEU A 325 -12.07 35.94 -16.03
C LEU A 325 -12.82 37.27 -15.94
N SER A 326 -12.88 38.00 -17.06
CA SER A 326 -13.77 39.15 -17.17
C SER A 326 -15.23 38.72 -17.01
N ALA A 327 -16.12 39.65 -16.65
CA ALA A 327 -17.55 39.35 -16.50
C ALA A 327 -18.16 38.75 -17.79
N GLN A 328 -17.72 39.22 -18.96
CA GLN A 328 -18.18 38.73 -20.26
C GLN A 328 -17.68 37.30 -20.52
N THR A 329 -16.38 37.06 -20.35
CA THR A 329 -15.75 35.74 -20.53
C THR A 329 -16.32 34.72 -19.54
N PHE A 330 -16.60 35.14 -18.32
CA PHE A 330 -17.27 34.30 -17.33
C PHE A 330 -18.71 33.94 -17.73
N ALA A 331 -19.47 34.88 -18.30
CA ALA A 331 -20.82 34.61 -18.80
C ALA A 331 -20.80 33.61 -19.97
N GLN A 332 -19.85 33.75 -20.91
CA GLN A 332 -19.64 32.81 -22.01
C GLN A 332 -19.31 31.39 -21.50
N LEU A 333 -18.44 31.28 -20.47
CA LEU A 333 -18.16 29.99 -19.83
C LEU A 333 -19.42 29.36 -19.25
N LEU A 334 -20.25 30.14 -18.55
CA LEU A 334 -21.50 29.64 -17.97
C LEU A 334 -22.46 29.15 -19.06
N GLU A 335 -22.57 29.87 -20.17
CA GLU A 335 -23.38 29.44 -21.31
C GLU A 335 -22.90 28.10 -21.87
N LEU A 336 -21.60 27.96 -22.10
CA LEU A 336 -20.98 26.72 -22.57
C LEU A 336 -21.24 25.54 -21.60
N LEU A 337 -21.05 25.78 -20.29
CA LEU A 337 -21.28 24.76 -19.27
C LEU A 337 -22.77 24.36 -19.18
N ASN A 338 -23.69 25.29 -19.39
CA ASN A 338 -25.12 25.00 -19.44
C ASN A 338 -25.50 24.17 -20.67
N LYS A 339 -24.89 24.44 -21.84
CA LYS A 339 -25.06 23.61 -23.05
C LYS A 339 -24.60 22.16 -22.79
N VAL A 340 -23.48 21.98 -22.09
CA VAL A 340 -22.98 20.64 -21.72
C VAL A 340 -23.84 19.96 -20.66
N ALA A 341 -24.36 20.69 -19.67
CA ALA A 341 -25.31 20.13 -18.71
C ALA A 341 -26.49 19.46 -19.42
N PHE A 342 -27.02 20.09 -20.49
CA PHE A 342 -28.12 19.53 -21.28
C PHE A 342 -27.77 18.24 -22.06
N VAL A 343 -26.50 18.06 -22.47
CA VAL A 343 -26.06 16.90 -23.27
C VAL A 343 -25.71 15.69 -22.40
N PHE A 344 -25.29 15.91 -21.15
CA PHE A 344 -24.76 14.88 -20.26
C PHE A 344 -25.60 14.63 -18.99
N SER A 345 -26.77 15.27 -18.87
CA SER A 345 -27.81 14.89 -17.91
C SER A 345 -28.91 14.09 -18.59
#